data_AF-A0A931LKP3-F1
#
_entry.id   AF-A0A931LKP3-F1
#
_cell.length_a   1.000
_cell.length_b   1.000
_cell.length_c   1.000
_cell.angle_alpha   90.00
_cell.angle_beta   90.00
_cell.angle_gamma   90.00
#
_symmetry.space_group_name_H-M   'P 1'
#
loop_
_entity.id
_entity.type
_entity.pdbx_description
1 polymer ?
#
loop_
_entity_poly.entity_id
_entity_poly.type
_entity_poly.pdbx_seq_one_letter_code
_entity_poly.pdbx_strand_id
1 'polypeptide(L)'
;MTIVLTRLEGPAQHDLPVEIVERKGLGHPDSVSDALAERLSRALCRFYLERFGLVLHHNVDKVLLAGGSARPAFGGGEIVRPIDVFFAGRATDEFEGVRVPVAELAVEETRAWFRENCRALDPARHVAVHPFIKPGSAALVDLYLRQRKTGLWLANDTSHGSGFAPLSPLETTVARVEATLNAAAFRALHPEGGEDVKVMGVRREGRTRLTVARAIIDRHVANIDAYVGAVRTVAESARRVASAALGDVVAVAVNSADDIEAGSVYLTVTGLSAEAGDDGEAGRGNRANGLITPYRPMTMEAAAGKNPVTHVGKLYNVVASLVAAAVVAEVPGIETAECHLLSRIGQPVNEPEVVEVRVRAAALHDARRAIDDIVRRHLAALESYPRRFVSGEIAIDRWPLDRPRTRGADDPALAGRRRAMIEEIEAEARAAADCTGKEAFDRRVLEAMARVPRHEFVPPDERSVAYDNEPLAIGFGQTISQPFIVALMTDLLAPESGDRVLEIGTGSGYQAAILAELAAEVYSIEIVAELARRAAARLERLGYDNVVVRAGDGYAGWPARAPFDAIIVTAAAREIPPPLIAQLKPGGRLVIPVGAGAFDQELVVIEKRADGSLRRRSILPVAFVAFQH
;
A
#
# COMPACT_ATOMS: atom_id res chain seq x y z
N MET A 1 -9.32 2.06 33.25
CA MET A 1 -9.72 2.97 32.15
C MET A 1 -11.16 2.70 31.72
N THR A 2 -11.97 3.75 31.65
CA THR A 2 -13.37 3.72 31.17
C THR A 2 -13.39 4.08 29.69
N ILE A 3 -14.04 3.25 28.87
CA ILE A 3 -14.24 3.51 27.44
C ILE A 3 -15.66 4.03 27.25
N VAL A 4 -15.77 5.20 26.63
CA VAL A 4 -17.05 5.82 26.30
C VAL A 4 -17.44 5.38 24.89
N LEU A 5 -18.58 4.69 24.77
CA LEU A 5 -19.16 4.29 23.49
C LEU A 5 -20.33 5.22 23.18
N THR A 6 -20.26 5.95 22.07
CA THR A 6 -21.32 6.86 21.62
C THR A 6 -21.80 6.49 20.22
N ARG A 7 -23.01 6.94 19.87
CA ARG A 7 -23.58 6.74 18.54
C ARG A 7 -23.18 7.91 17.63
N LEU A 8 -22.79 7.62 16.39
CA LEU A 8 -22.67 8.62 15.34
C LEU A 8 -24.06 8.97 14.81
N GLU A 9 -24.51 10.20 15.06
CA GLU A 9 -25.77 10.73 14.56
C GLU A 9 -25.59 11.44 13.21
N GLY A 10 -26.68 11.63 12.47
CA GLY A 10 -26.67 12.28 11.15
C GLY A 10 -26.27 11.33 10.00
N PRO A 11 -26.19 11.83 8.75
CA PRO A 11 -25.80 11.06 7.56
C PRO A 11 -24.33 10.60 7.61
N ALA A 12 -23.98 9.53 6.88
CA ALA A 12 -22.57 9.16 6.68
C ALA A 12 -21.86 10.21 5.80
N GLN A 13 -20.52 10.27 5.83
CA GLN A 13 -19.78 11.25 5.03
C GLN A 13 -20.09 11.17 3.54
N HIS A 14 -20.37 9.97 3.01
CA HIS A 14 -20.72 9.80 1.60
C HIS A 14 -22.16 10.19 1.25
N ASP A 15 -23.02 10.36 2.25
CA ASP A 15 -24.40 10.82 2.10
C ASP A 15 -24.53 12.34 2.26
N LEU A 16 -23.47 13.02 2.69
CA LEU A 16 -23.46 14.47 2.80
C LEU A 16 -23.60 15.11 1.41
N PRO A 17 -24.37 16.22 1.30
CA PRO A 17 -24.51 16.96 0.03
C PRO A 17 -23.18 17.44 -0.55
N VAL A 18 -22.18 17.67 0.31
CA VAL A 18 -20.84 18.10 -0.08
C VAL A 18 -19.80 17.28 0.69
N GLU A 19 -18.74 16.85 0.00
CA GLU A 19 -17.54 16.25 0.59
C GLU A 19 -16.31 16.77 -0.14
N ILE A 20 -15.26 17.09 0.62
CA ILE A 20 -13.96 17.54 0.11
C ILE A 20 -12.89 16.63 0.69
N VAL A 21 -11.99 16.17 -0.16
CA VAL A 21 -10.84 15.36 0.22
C VAL A 21 -9.62 15.83 -0.56
N GLU A 22 -8.50 16.00 0.12
CA GLU A 22 -7.22 16.30 -0.51
C GLU A 22 -6.17 15.25 -0.14
N ARG A 23 -5.27 14.97 -1.08
CA ARG A 23 -4.02 14.26 -0.83
C ARG A 23 -2.87 14.98 -1.50
N LYS A 24 -1.85 15.27 -0.71
CA LYS A 24 -0.53 15.73 -1.17
C LYS A 24 0.36 14.49 -1.36
N GLY A 25 0.73 14.20 -2.60
CA GLY A 25 1.43 12.98 -2.98
C GLY A 25 2.91 12.97 -2.64
N LEU A 26 3.59 11.93 -3.09
CA LEU A 26 4.99 11.61 -2.72
C LEU A 26 5.96 12.80 -2.84
N GLY A 27 5.93 13.52 -3.96
CA GLY A 27 6.85 14.62 -4.26
C GLY A 27 6.40 16.01 -3.80
N HIS A 28 5.21 16.14 -3.21
CA HIS A 28 4.75 17.44 -2.74
C HIS A 28 5.65 17.93 -1.59
N PRO A 29 6.10 19.21 -1.56
CA PRO A 29 7.07 19.71 -0.56
C PRO A 29 6.74 19.38 0.90
N ASP A 30 5.47 19.57 1.32
CA ASP A 30 5.03 19.18 2.67
C ASP A 30 5.14 17.67 2.94
N SER A 31 4.75 16.83 1.99
CA SER A 31 4.83 15.37 2.11
C SER A 31 6.29 14.89 2.13
N VAL A 32 7.17 15.53 1.35
CA VAL A 32 8.62 15.32 1.42
C VAL A 32 9.12 15.65 2.82
N SER A 33 8.71 16.79 3.39
CA SER A 33 9.11 17.20 4.74
C SER A 33 8.67 16.21 5.81
N ASP A 34 7.42 15.73 5.74
CA ASP A 34 6.91 14.65 6.60
C ASP A 34 7.72 13.36 6.43
N ALA A 35 7.97 12.94 5.19
CA ALA A 35 8.69 11.70 4.91
C ALA A 35 10.14 11.74 5.41
N LEU A 36 10.83 12.88 5.25
CA LEU A 36 12.18 13.09 5.74
C LEU A 36 12.24 13.11 7.28
N ALA A 37 11.29 13.77 7.93
CA ALA A 37 11.17 13.77 9.39
C ALA A 37 10.98 12.33 9.93
N GLU A 38 10.05 11.58 9.34
CA GLU A 38 9.78 10.20 9.77
C GLU A 38 10.96 9.27 9.48
N ARG A 39 11.63 9.44 8.35
CA ARG A 39 12.78 8.62 7.99
C ARG A 39 13.94 8.80 8.98
N LEU A 40 14.23 10.04 9.36
CA LEU A 40 15.24 10.31 10.38
C LEU A 40 14.83 9.73 11.75
N SER A 41 13.57 9.87 12.18
CA SER A 41 13.10 9.25 13.44
C SER A 41 13.27 7.73 13.42
N ARG A 42 12.94 7.07 12.31
CA ARG A 42 13.12 5.61 12.16
C ARG A 42 14.59 5.20 12.17
N ALA A 43 15.46 5.97 11.51
CA ALA A 43 16.90 5.71 11.52
C ALA A 43 17.51 5.86 12.92
N LEU A 44 17.11 6.91 13.65
CA LEU A 44 17.46 7.07 15.06
C LEU A 44 16.96 5.90 15.91
N CYS A 45 15.69 5.50 15.76
CA CYS A 45 15.14 4.34 16.46
C CYS A 45 15.94 3.06 16.19
N ARG A 46 16.30 2.81 14.92
CA ARG A 46 17.11 1.65 14.52
C ARG A 46 18.48 1.70 15.20
N PHE A 47 19.19 2.82 15.09
CA PHE A 47 20.50 3.00 15.70
C PHE A 47 20.43 2.77 17.22
N TYR A 48 19.48 3.40 17.90
CA TYR A 48 19.34 3.27 19.35
C TYR A 48 19.02 1.83 19.77
N LEU A 49 18.09 1.14 19.08
CA LEU A 49 17.74 -0.24 19.37
C LEU A 49 18.92 -1.20 19.14
N GLU A 50 19.67 -1.02 18.06
CA GLU A 50 20.82 -1.87 17.72
C GLU A 50 22.01 -1.65 18.67
N ARG A 51 22.24 -0.40 19.11
CA ARG A 51 23.40 -0.06 19.96
C ARG A 51 23.13 -0.17 21.45
N PHE A 52 21.93 0.21 21.89
CA PHE A 52 21.60 0.34 23.30
C PHE A 52 20.47 -0.61 23.73
N GLY A 53 19.81 -1.30 22.80
CA GLY A 53 18.65 -2.15 23.11
C GLY A 53 17.40 -1.36 23.53
N LEU A 54 17.40 -0.04 23.31
CA LEU A 54 16.29 0.86 23.62
C LEU A 54 16.25 2.02 22.64
N VAL A 55 15.07 2.52 22.31
CA VAL A 55 14.95 3.83 21.65
C VAL A 55 15.28 4.90 22.67
N LEU A 56 16.02 5.95 22.31
CA LEU A 56 16.28 7.11 23.17
C LEU A 56 15.39 8.29 22.80
N HIS A 57 15.30 9.28 23.69
CA HIS A 57 14.48 10.46 23.46
C HIS A 57 14.91 11.23 22.19
N HIS A 58 13.95 11.44 21.30
CA HIS A 58 14.07 12.32 20.14
C HIS A 58 12.69 12.80 19.68
N ASN A 59 12.64 13.94 19.02
CA ASN A 59 11.50 14.49 18.27
C ASN A 59 12.08 15.38 17.17
N VAL A 60 12.11 14.86 15.94
CA VAL A 60 12.67 15.51 14.74
C VAL A 60 11.56 15.90 13.77
N ASP A 61 10.39 16.22 14.32
CA ASP A 61 9.16 16.57 13.61
C ASP A 61 9.11 18.02 13.10
N LYS A 62 10.26 18.70 13.06
CA LYS A 62 10.41 20.09 12.60
C LYS A 62 11.35 20.10 11.40
N VAL A 63 10.82 19.78 10.24
CA VAL A 63 11.56 19.81 8.97
C VAL A 63 10.96 20.90 8.10
N LEU A 64 11.80 21.83 7.66
CA LEU A 64 11.48 22.84 6.67
C LEU A 64 12.25 22.51 5.40
N LEU A 65 11.53 22.36 4.30
CA LEU A 65 12.08 22.32 2.96
C LEU A 65 11.88 23.71 2.36
N ALA A 66 12.98 24.41 2.08
CA ALA A 66 12.97 25.68 1.38
C ALA A 66 13.26 25.45 -0.11
N GLY A 67 12.39 25.97 -0.97
CA GLY A 67 12.44 25.77 -2.40
C GLY A 67 13.70 26.36 -3.04
N GLY A 68 14.22 25.65 -4.04
CA GLY A 68 15.36 26.08 -4.84
C GLY A 68 14.97 27.10 -5.91
N SER A 69 15.76 27.14 -6.99
CA SER A 69 15.33 27.80 -8.23
C SER A 69 15.80 27.00 -9.44
N ALA A 70 14.93 26.85 -10.42
CA ALA A 70 15.19 26.12 -11.66
C ALA A 70 14.82 26.97 -12.88
N ARG A 71 15.30 26.54 -14.06
CA ARG A 71 14.88 27.02 -15.37
C ARG A 71 14.45 25.82 -16.20
N PRO A 72 13.23 25.30 -16.02
CA PRO A 72 12.71 24.20 -16.82
C PRO A 72 12.60 24.63 -18.29
N ALA A 73 12.93 23.73 -19.21
CA ALA A 73 12.80 23.96 -20.64
C ALA A 73 12.50 22.65 -21.37
N PHE A 74 11.68 22.70 -22.41
CA PHE A 74 11.40 21.51 -23.22
C PHE A 74 12.71 20.88 -23.74
N GLY A 75 12.84 19.57 -23.58
CA GLY A 75 14.06 18.82 -23.90
C GLY A 75 15.15 18.85 -22.81
N GLY A 76 14.96 19.63 -21.74
CA GLY A 76 15.82 19.66 -20.56
C GLY A 76 16.22 21.07 -20.14
N GLY A 77 15.93 21.40 -18.88
CA GLY A 77 16.34 22.62 -18.21
C GLY A 77 17.47 22.40 -17.20
N GLU A 78 17.69 23.39 -16.34
CA GLU A 78 18.74 23.36 -15.32
C GLU A 78 18.24 23.76 -13.93
N ILE A 79 18.82 23.14 -12.90
CA ILE A 79 18.73 23.63 -11.53
C ILE A 79 19.74 24.77 -11.35
N VAL A 80 19.25 25.94 -10.95
CA VAL A 80 20.06 27.14 -10.69
C VAL A 80 20.50 27.21 -9.23
N ARG A 81 19.60 26.86 -8.30
CA ARG A 81 19.90 26.76 -6.86
C ARG A 81 19.27 25.47 -6.31
N PRO A 82 19.99 24.74 -5.46
CA PRO A 82 19.46 23.51 -4.85
C PRO A 82 18.30 23.83 -3.90
N ILE A 83 17.51 22.81 -3.61
CA ILE A 83 16.54 22.80 -2.50
C ILE A 83 17.32 22.73 -1.19
N ASP A 84 16.92 23.52 -0.19
CA ASP A 84 17.52 23.50 1.15
C ASP A 84 16.60 22.78 2.14
N VAL A 85 17.08 21.72 2.79
CA VAL A 85 16.33 20.96 3.80
C VAL A 85 16.90 21.24 5.18
N PHE A 86 16.12 21.90 6.03
CA PHE A 86 16.47 22.25 7.40
C PHE A 86 15.83 21.27 8.38
N PHE A 87 16.65 20.56 9.14
CA PHE A 87 16.17 19.75 10.26
C PHE A 87 16.32 20.53 11.56
N ALA A 88 15.25 20.60 12.34
CA ALA A 88 15.25 21.07 13.71
C ALA A 88 14.63 20.01 14.64
N GLY A 89 14.66 20.29 15.94
CA GLY A 89 14.07 19.42 16.95
C GLY A 89 15.09 18.92 17.96
N ARG A 90 14.79 17.76 18.56
CA ARG A 90 15.56 17.18 19.67
C ARG A 90 16.00 15.75 19.36
N ALA A 91 17.23 15.38 19.67
CA ALA A 91 17.68 13.99 19.65
C ALA A 91 18.78 13.77 20.69
N THR A 92 18.90 12.54 21.18
CA THR A 92 20.01 12.15 22.07
C THR A 92 21.24 11.87 21.20
N ASP A 93 22.28 12.70 21.34
CA ASP A 93 23.50 12.66 20.53
C ASP A 93 24.67 11.93 21.22
N GLU A 94 24.53 11.59 22.50
CA GLU A 94 25.44 10.74 23.24
C GLU A 94 24.69 9.96 24.32
N PHE A 95 25.03 8.68 24.51
CA PHE A 95 24.51 7.86 25.60
C PHE A 95 25.55 6.83 26.02
N GLU A 96 25.76 6.69 27.33
CA GLU A 96 26.76 5.76 27.92
C GLU A 96 28.17 5.92 27.32
N GLY A 97 28.58 7.16 27.01
CA GLY A 97 29.88 7.47 26.40
C GLY A 97 29.98 7.14 24.91
N VAL A 98 28.90 6.72 24.27
CA VAL A 98 28.83 6.43 22.83
C VAL A 98 28.12 7.57 22.12
N ARG A 99 28.81 8.18 21.15
CA ARG A 99 28.24 9.20 20.26
C ARG A 99 27.21 8.59 19.31
N VAL A 100 26.10 9.29 19.14
CA VAL A 100 25.08 9.01 18.12
C VAL A 100 25.26 9.98 16.94
N PRO A 101 25.40 9.48 15.70
CA PRO A 101 25.68 10.31 14.53
C PRO A 101 24.42 11.00 13.98
N VAL A 102 23.76 11.83 14.79
CA VAL A 102 22.45 12.43 14.47
C VAL A 102 22.48 13.25 13.18
N ALA A 103 23.50 14.11 13.02
CA ALA A 103 23.63 14.99 11.87
C ALA A 103 23.95 14.22 10.59
N GLU A 104 24.81 13.21 10.69
CA GLU A 104 25.19 12.34 9.59
C GLU A 104 24.00 11.50 9.11
N LEU A 105 23.23 10.92 10.05
CA LEU A 105 21.99 10.20 9.73
C LEU A 105 20.98 11.09 9.00
N ALA A 106 20.82 12.37 9.39
CA ALA A 106 19.94 13.30 8.69
C ALA A 106 20.35 13.48 7.22
N VAL A 107 21.64 13.69 6.96
CA VAL A 107 22.17 13.84 5.59
C VAL A 107 22.02 12.55 4.78
N GLU A 108 22.40 11.41 5.36
CA GLU A 108 22.38 10.11 4.70
C GLU A 108 20.95 9.68 4.34
N GLU A 109 20.02 9.78 5.29
CA GLU A 109 18.64 9.38 5.11
C GLU A 109 17.89 10.31 4.14
N THR A 110 18.16 11.62 4.16
CA THR A 110 17.59 12.53 3.15
C THR A 110 18.06 12.18 1.75
N ARG A 111 19.37 11.98 1.56
CA ARG A 111 19.91 11.58 0.25
C ARG A 111 19.41 10.22 -0.20
N ALA A 112 19.25 9.27 0.72
CA ALA A 112 18.68 7.95 0.42
C ALA A 112 17.22 8.07 -0.01
N TRP A 113 16.42 8.86 0.71
CA TRP A 113 15.01 9.05 0.37
C TRP A 113 14.83 9.63 -1.02
N PHE A 114 15.55 10.69 -1.37
CA PHE A 114 15.46 11.26 -2.71
C PHE A 114 15.92 10.28 -3.80
N ARG A 115 17.00 9.51 -3.58
CA ARG A 115 17.46 8.48 -4.55
C ARG A 115 16.41 7.39 -4.78
N GLU A 116 15.71 6.98 -3.73
CA GLU A 116 14.71 5.92 -3.81
C GLU A 116 13.39 6.40 -4.42
N ASN A 117 13.04 7.68 -4.23
CA ASN A 117 11.70 8.17 -4.53
C ASN A 117 11.65 9.07 -5.77
N CYS A 118 12.71 9.82 -6.09
CA CYS A 118 12.73 10.82 -7.17
C CYS A 118 13.69 10.43 -8.28
N ARG A 119 13.18 10.26 -9.52
CA ARG A 119 13.98 9.72 -10.64
C ARG A 119 14.85 10.76 -11.35
N ALA A 120 14.40 12.02 -11.36
CA ALA A 120 15.05 13.10 -12.10
C ALA A 120 15.84 14.07 -11.21
N LEU A 121 15.81 13.87 -9.90
CA LEU A 121 16.54 14.66 -8.91
C LEU A 121 17.86 13.98 -8.56
N ASP A 122 18.97 14.72 -8.64
CA ASP A 122 20.25 14.29 -8.07
C ASP A 122 20.42 14.91 -6.66
N PRO A 123 20.28 14.13 -5.58
CA PRO A 123 20.33 14.69 -4.23
C PRO A 123 21.74 15.10 -3.78
N ALA A 124 22.79 14.75 -4.52
CA ALA A 124 24.14 15.25 -4.23
C ALA A 124 24.33 16.69 -4.76
N ARG A 125 23.60 17.05 -5.84
CA ARG A 125 23.75 18.35 -6.53
C ARG A 125 22.58 19.30 -6.30
N HIS A 126 21.37 18.76 -6.17
CA HIS A 126 20.12 19.54 -6.16
C HIS A 126 19.53 19.70 -4.76
N VAL A 127 20.14 19.10 -3.72
CA VAL A 127 19.65 19.17 -2.34
C VAL A 127 20.80 19.47 -1.38
N ALA A 128 20.65 20.51 -0.57
CA ALA A 128 21.51 20.80 0.58
C ALA A 128 20.77 20.47 1.87
N VAL A 129 21.46 19.87 2.84
CA VAL A 129 20.87 19.42 4.11
C VAL A 129 21.54 20.14 5.27
N HIS A 130 20.73 20.74 6.14
CA HIS A 130 21.17 21.57 7.25
C HIS A 130 20.63 21.02 8.59
N PRO A 131 21.40 20.18 9.29
CA PRO A 131 20.97 19.56 10.54
C PRO A 131 21.21 20.49 11.75
N PHE A 132 20.15 21.17 12.20
CA PHE A 132 20.12 22.02 13.41
C PHE A 132 19.47 21.32 14.62
N ILE A 133 19.56 20.00 14.68
CA ILE A 133 19.00 19.17 15.77
C ILE A 133 19.85 19.34 17.03
N LYS A 134 19.20 19.53 18.18
CA LYS A 134 19.89 19.75 19.46
C LYS A 134 19.61 18.64 20.47
N PRO A 135 20.43 18.46 21.51
CA PRO A 135 20.08 17.61 22.65
C PRO A 135 18.72 17.99 23.27
N GLY A 136 18.00 16.97 23.77
CA GLY A 136 16.81 17.16 24.60
C GLY A 136 17.14 17.88 25.92
N SER A 137 16.14 18.48 26.57
CA SER A 137 16.36 19.02 27.92
C SER A 137 16.64 17.90 28.91
N ALA A 138 17.52 18.14 29.88
CA ALA A 138 17.90 17.14 30.88
C ALA A 138 16.68 16.54 31.60
N ALA A 139 15.65 17.34 31.89
CA ALA A 139 14.42 16.89 32.53
C ALA A 139 13.60 15.90 31.68
N LEU A 140 13.50 16.11 30.36
CA LEU A 140 12.76 15.21 29.46
C LEU A 140 13.54 13.93 29.17
N VAL A 141 14.88 14.04 29.07
CA VAL A 141 15.76 12.87 28.93
C VAL A 141 15.73 12.03 30.20
N ASP A 142 15.80 12.65 31.38
CA ASP A 142 15.70 11.95 32.67
C ASP A 142 14.31 11.32 32.88
N LEU A 143 13.23 12.01 32.53
CA LEU A 143 11.89 11.43 32.51
C LEU A 143 11.85 10.17 31.63
N TYR A 144 12.39 10.25 30.42
CA TYR A 144 12.45 9.14 29.47
C TYR A 144 13.24 7.93 30.03
N LEU A 145 14.37 8.18 30.70
CA LEU A 145 15.18 7.12 31.30
C LEU A 145 14.53 6.51 32.55
N ARG A 146 13.86 7.31 33.39
CA ARG A 146 13.13 6.84 34.57
C ARG A 146 11.98 5.90 34.21
N GLN A 147 11.24 6.21 33.15
CA GLN A 147 10.15 5.38 32.62
C GLN A 147 10.59 3.94 32.29
N ARG A 148 11.84 3.77 31.86
CA ARG A 148 12.42 2.46 31.59
C ARG A 148 12.67 1.64 32.85
N LYS A 149 13.02 2.28 33.97
CA LYS A 149 13.24 1.58 35.25
C LYS A 149 11.93 1.03 35.84
N THR A 150 10.81 1.67 35.55
CA THR A 150 9.48 1.25 36.01
C THR A 150 8.73 0.36 35.03
N GLY A 151 9.20 0.27 33.77
CA GLY A 151 8.50 -0.42 32.69
C GLY A 151 7.28 0.35 32.16
N LEU A 152 7.04 1.58 32.63
CA LEU A 152 5.87 2.39 32.26
C LEU A 152 6.30 3.55 31.36
N TRP A 153 5.85 3.55 30.11
CA TRP A 153 6.04 4.68 29.20
C TRP A 153 4.99 5.73 29.50
N LEU A 154 5.42 6.95 29.84
CA LEU A 154 4.50 8.03 30.18
C LEU A 154 4.43 9.03 29.03
N ALA A 155 3.22 9.55 28.80
CA ALA A 155 2.93 10.57 27.83
C ALA A 155 3.85 11.78 28.05
N ASN A 156 4.53 12.19 27.00
CA ASN A 156 5.41 13.36 27.02
C ASN A 156 4.66 14.69 26.90
N ASP A 157 3.36 14.63 26.59
CA ASP A 157 2.50 15.77 26.32
C ASP A 157 1.03 15.44 26.65
N THR A 158 0.18 16.46 26.68
CA THR A 158 -1.28 16.35 26.74
C THR A 158 -1.82 16.61 25.33
N SER A 159 -1.85 15.56 24.50
CA SER A 159 -2.32 15.65 23.11
C SER A 159 -3.51 14.74 22.82
N HIS A 160 -4.23 15.11 21.77
CA HIS A 160 -5.35 14.37 21.19
C HIS A 160 -4.93 13.66 19.90
N GLY A 161 -5.37 12.40 19.77
CA GLY A 161 -5.32 11.65 18.52
C GLY A 161 -6.71 11.21 18.10
N SER A 162 -6.95 11.18 16.79
CA SER A 162 -8.21 10.70 16.22
C SER A 162 -7.98 9.83 14.99
N GLY A 163 -8.89 8.89 14.77
CA GLY A 163 -8.93 8.06 13.57
C GLY A 163 -10.36 7.64 13.25
N PHE A 164 -10.58 7.22 12.01
CA PHE A 164 -11.90 6.82 11.53
C PHE A 164 -11.78 5.71 10.50
N ALA A 165 -12.85 4.93 10.34
CA ALA A 165 -12.97 3.90 9.32
C ALA A 165 -14.45 3.63 8.98
N PRO A 166 -14.75 3.08 7.78
CA PRO A 166 -13.85 2.98 6.64
C PRO A 166 -13.62 4.36 6.00
N LEU A 167 -12.70 4.42 5.04
CA LEU A 167 -12.62 5.55 4.12
C LEU A 167 -13.90 5.60 3.27
N SER A 168 -14.40 6.78 2.98
CA SER A 168 -15.49 7.03 2.05
C SER A 168 -15.06 6.65 0.62
N PRO A 169 -16.01 6.49 -0.31
CA PRO A 169 -15.67 6.27 -1.71
C PRO A 169 -14.80 7.40 -2.30
N LEU A 170 -15.04 8.66 -1.94
CA LEU A 170 -14.24 9.79 -2.40
C LEU A 170 -12.84 9.77 -1.77
N GLU A 171 -12.75 9.51 -0.46
CA GLU A 171 -11.48 9.36 0.28
C GLU A 171 -10.60 8.28 -0.35
N THR A 172 -11.18 7.11 -0.60
CA THR A 172 -10.51 5.98 -1.26
C THR A 172 -10.07 6.33 -2.67
N THR A 173 -10.91 7.03 -3.44
CA THR A 173 -10.61 7.40 -4.83
C THR A 173 -9.45 8.39 -4.90
N VAL A 174 -9.44 9.44 -4.06
CA VAL A 174 -8.36 10.43 -4.02
C VAL A 174 -7.02 9.76 -3.66
N ALA A 175 -7.02 8.87 -2.65
CA ALA A 175 -5.84 8.09 -2.30
C ALA A 175 -5.35 7.22 -3.46
N ARG A 176 -6.24 6.48 -4.13
CA ARG A 176 -5.90 5.57 -5.22
C ARG A 176 -5.42 6.29 -6.48
N VAL A 177 -5.96 7.47 -6.80
CA VAL A 177 -5.49 8.26 -7.95
C VAL A 177 -4.04 8.68 -7.74
N GLU A 178 -3.70 9.24 -6.58
CA GLU A 178 -2.32 9.62 -6.27
C GLU A 178 -1.39 8.39 -6.29
N ALA A 179 -1.79 7.30 -5.61
CA ALA A 179 -1.01 6.07 -5.56
C ALA A 179 -0.79 5.47 -6.96
N THR A 180 -1.78 5.51 -7.84
CA THR A 180 -1.67 5.01 -9.22
C THR A 180 -0.68 5.85 -10.02
N LEU A 181 -0.77 7.18 -9.94
CA LEU A 181 0.09 8.09 -10.71
C LEU A 181 1.56 8.03 -10.25
N ASN A 182 1.79 7.73 -8.97
CA ASN A 182 3.12 7.54 -8.37
C ASN A 182 3.58 6.07 -8.30
N ALA A 183 2.76 5.11 -8.74
CA ALA A 183 3.14 3.70 -8.76
C ALA A 183 4.37 3.49 -9.66
N ALA A 184 5.29 2.60 -9.24
CA ALA A 184 6.50 2.30 -10.01
C ALA A 184 6.19 1.84 -11.44
N ALA A 185 5.18 0.99 -11.62
CA ALA A 185 4.74 0.52 -12.94
C ALA A 185 4.22 1.66 -13.82
N PHE A 186 3.42 2.59 -13.26
CA PHE A 186 2.93 3.74 -14.00
C PHE A 186 4.07 4.67 -14.41
N ARG A 187 4.99 4.95 -13.47
CA ARG A 187 6.18 5.79 -13.70
C ARG A 187 7.14 5.20 -14.73
N ALA A 188 7.20 3.87 -14.86
CA ALA A 188 8.01 3.21 -15.88
C ALA A 188 7.43 3.40 -17.30
N LEU A 189 6.10 3.38 -17.43
CA LEU A 189 5.40 3.62 -18.71
C LEU A 189 5.32 5.10 -19.09
N HIS A 190 5.30 5.98 -18.08
CA HIS A 190 5.18 7.43 -18.23
C HIS A 190 6.36 8.13 -17.53
N PRO A 191 7.58 8.02 -18.10
CA PRO A 191 8.79 8.62 -17.53
C PRO A 191 8.70 10.15 -17.39
N GLU A 192 7.89 10.80 -18.22
CA GLU A 192 7.62 12.23 -18.20
C GLU A 192 6.85 12.71 -16.97
N GLY A 193 6.11 11.86 -16.28
CA GLY A 193 5.33 12.28 -15.13
C GLY A 193 6.18 12.39 -13.87
N GLY A 194 6.28 13.57 -13.27
CA GLY A 194 6.97 13.82 -12.00
C GLY A 194 6.29 13.18 -10.78
N GLU A 195 7.01 13.16 -9.66
CA GLU A 195 6.55 12.62 -8.37
C GLU A 195 5.67 13.57 -7.55
N ASP A 196 5.76 14.87 -7.81
CA ASP A 196 4.88 15.85 -7.20
C ASP A 196 3.49 15.78 -7.84
N VAL A 197 2.59 15.13 -7.10
CA VAL A 197 1.19 14.93 -7.46
C VAL A 197 0.34 15.43 -6.30
N LYS A 198 -0.62 16.31 -6.56
CA LYS A 198 -1.65 16.71 -5.60
C LYS A 198 -3.02 16.39 -6.18
N VAL A 199 -3.85 15.70 -5.41
CA VAL A 199 -5.21 15.33 -5.81
C VAL A 199 -6.22 15.97 -4.88
N MET A 200 -7.13 16.75 -5.46
CA MET A 200 -8.27 17.33 -4.78
C MET A 200 -9.55 16.69 -5.33
N GLY A 201 -10.34 16.08 -4.47
CA GLY A 201 -11.65 15.52 -4.79
C GLY A 201 -12.75 16.35 -4.15
N VAL A 202 -13.76 16.71 -4.96
CA VAL A 202 -14.96 17.40 -4.48
C VAL A 202 -16.18 16.64 -4.98
N ARG A 203 -17.03 16.19 -4.06
CA ARG A 203 -18.40 15.77 -4.37
C ARG A 203 -19.36 16.88 -3.97
N ARG A 204 -20.26 17.27 -4.87
CA ARG A 204 -21.36 18.20 -4.59
C ARG A 204 -22.63 17.70 -5.28
N GLU A 205 -23.70 17.50 -4.51
CA GLU A 205 -25.03 17.13 -5.02
C GLU A 205 -24.97 15.91 -5.97
N GLY A 206 -24.20 14.88 -5.57
CA GLY A 206 -24.00 13.65 -6.36
C GLY A 206 -23.01 13.76 -7.52
N ARG A 207 -22.48 14.96 -7.84
CA ARG A 207 -21.47 15.15 -8.89
C ARG A 207 -20.07 15.20 -8.29
N THR A 208 -19.16 14.41 -8.84
CA THR A 208 -17.75 14.37 -8.41
C THR A 208 -16.83 15.03 -9.43
N ARG A 209 -15.97 15.93 -8.96
CA ARG A 209 -14.86 16.52 -9.71
C ARG A 209 -13.54 16.17 -9.03
N LEU A 210 -12.56 15.75 -9.83
CA LEU A 210 -11.18 15.62 -9.41
C LEU A 210 -10.33 16.72 -10.07
N THR A 211 -9.50 17.38 -9.28
CA THR A 211 -8.45 18.27 -9.75
C THR A 211 -7.11 17.64 -9.39
N VAL A 212 -6.28 17.36 -10.40
CA VAL A 212 -4.96 16.76 -10.23
C VAL A 212 -3.91 17.79 -10.66
N ALA A 213 -3.01 18.16 -9.77
CA ALA A 213 -1.79 18.87 -10.14
C ALA A 213 -0.66 17.84 -10.21
N ARG A 214 0.06 17.76 -11.32
CA ARG A 214 1.21 16.89 -11.49
C ARG A 214 2.32 17.60 -12.25
N ALA A 215 3.50 17.64 -11.66
CA ALA A 215 4.69 18.13 -12.32
C ALA A 215 5.05 17.25 -13.53
N ILE A 216 5.49 17.84 -14.63
CA ILE A 216 5.97 17.12 -15.82
C ILE A 216 7.48 17.36 -15.97
N ILE A 217 8.25 16.29 -16.19
CA ILE A 217 9.71 16.31 -16.27
C ILE A 217 10.14 16.72 -17.67
N ASP A 218 10.88 17.81 -17.74
CA ASP A 218 11.17 18.58 -18.95
C ASP A 218 12.02 17.84 -20.00
N ARG A 219 13.00 17.04 -19.55
CA ARG A 219 13.88 16.24 -20.40
C ARG A 219 13.15 15.16 -21.21
N HIS A 220 11.94 14.80 -20.78
CA HIS A 220 11.11 13.78 -21.43
C HIS A 220 10.09 14.39 -22.39
N VAL A 221 9.99 15.72 -22.46
CA VAL A 221 8.96 16.42 -23.23
C VAL A 221 9.61 17.42 -24.18
N ALA A 222 9.50 17.15 -25.48
CA ALA A 222 10.22 17.92 -26.50
C ALA A 222 9.56 19.26 -26.85
N ASN A 223 8.25 19.42 -26.61
CA ASN A 223 7.47 20.62 -26.95
C ASN A 223 6.11 20.62 -26.23
N ILE A 224 5.33 21.69 -26.45
CA ILE A 224 4.01 21.88 -25.84
C ILE A 224 3.00 20.79 -26.20
N ASP A 225 3.04 20.24 -27.42
CA ASP A 225 2.11 19.18 -27.83
C ASP A 225 2.37 17.88 -27.06
N ALA A 226 3.66 17.54 -26.85
CA ALA A 226 4.05 16.41 -26.02
C ALA A 226 3.64 16.61 -24.55
N TYR A 227 3.72 17.85 -24.03
CA TYR A 227 3.22 18.18 -22.69
C TYR A 227 1.71 17.96 -22.58
N VAL A 228 0.93 18.46 -23.54
CA VAL A 228 -0.53 18.28 -23.58
C VAL A 228 -0.89 16.79 -23.66
N GLY A 229 -0.10 15.99 -24.39
CA GLY A 229 -0.22 14.53 -24.42
C GLY A 229 -0.06 13.91 -23.04
N ALA A 230 1.01 14.27 -22.31
CA ALA A 230 1.27 13.78 -20.96
C ALA A 230 0.14 14.15 -19.98
N VAL A 231 -0.34 15.39 -20.03
CA VAL A 231 -1.49 15.87 -19.22
C VAL A 231 -2.75 15.07 -19.53
N ARG A 232 -3.01 14.73 -20.80
CA ARG A 232 -4.15 13.88 -21.20
C ARG A 232 -4.05 12.48 -20.61
N THR A 233 -2.87 11.86 -20.65
CA THR A 233 -2.64 10.53 -20.06
C THR A 233 -2.92 10.51 -18.56
N VAL A 234 -2.52 11.56 -17.83
CA VAL A 234 -2.85 11.72 -16.41
C VAL A 234 -4.36 11.82 -16.21
N ALA A 235 -5.04 12.63 -17.01
CA ALA A 235 -6.49 12.82 -16.93
C ALA A 235 -7.26 11.51 -17.18
N GLU A 236 -6.87 10.75 -18.21
CA GLU A 236 -7.48 9.46 -18.55
C GLU A 236 -7.24 8.41 -17.45
N SER A 237 -6.03 8.36 -16.89
CA SER A 237 -5.69 7.44 -15.82
C SER A 237 -6.45 7.74 -14.53
N ALA A 238 -6.50 9.01 -14.13
CA ALA A 238 -7.29 9.44 -12.97
C ALA A 238 -8.78 9.19 -13.18
N ARG A 239 -9.31 9.45 -14.39
CA ARG A 239 -10.71 9.16 -14.73
C ARG A 239 -11.01 7.66 -14.63
N ARG A 240 -10.14 6.80 -15.17
CA ARG A 240 -10.31 5.34 -15.10
C ARG A 240 -10.38 4.84 -13.65
N VAL A 241 -9.47 5.30 -12.79
CA VAL A 241 -9.46 4.94 -11.36
C VAL A 241 -10.75 5.42 -10.68
N ALA A 242 -11.14 6.67 -10.93
CA ALA A 242 -12.31 7.26 -10.31
C ALA A 242 -13.62 6.60 -10.75
N SER A 243 -13.77 6.33 -12.05
CA SER A 243 -14.97 5.70 -12.61
C SER A 243 -15.18 4.27 -12.09
N ALA A 244 -14.10 3.55 -11.79
CA ALA A 244 -14.19 2.21 -11.20
C ALA A 244 -14.78 2.22 -9.78
N ALA A 245 -14.57 3.29 -9.01
CA ALA A 245 -14.98 3.37 -7.61
C ALA A 245 -16.28 4.15 -7.38
N LEU A 246 -16.57 5.16 -8.22
CA LEU A 246 -17.66 6.11 -8.00
C LEU A 246 -18.75 6.05 -9.09
N GLY A 247 -18.60 5.18 -10.10
CA GLY A 247 -19.49 5.14 -11.26
C GLY A 247 -19.19 6.26 -12.26
N ASP A 248 -20.20 6.99 -12.73
CA ASP A 248 -20.00 8.09 -13.69
C ASP A 248 -19.37 9.32 -13.03
N VAL A 249 -18.03 9.32 -12.92
CA VAL A 249 -17.26 10.47 -12.47
C VAL A 249 -17.23 11.56 -13.53
N VAL A 250 -17.67 12.75 -13.12
CA VAL A 250 -18.22 13.79 -14.00
C VAL A 250 -17.15 14.70 -14.60
N ALA A 251 -16.01 14.93 -13.93
CA ALA A 251 -14.93 15.77 -14.48
C ALA A 251 -13.58 15.50 -13.81
N VAL A 252 -12.53 15.37 -14.64
CA VAL A 252 -11.13 15.36 -14.19
C VAL A 252 -10.44 16.54 -14.87
N ALA A 253 -9.93 17.48 -14.07
CA ALA A 253 -9.09 18.58 -14.52
C ALA A 253 -7.65 18.30 -14.08
N VAL A 254 -6.70 18.51 -14.98
CA VAL A 254 -5.27 18.32 -14.70
C VAL A 254 -4.56 19.64 -14.95
N ASN A 255 -3.65 20.02 -14.05
CA ASN A 255 -2.83 21.23 -14.14
C ASN A 255 -3.66 22.47 -14.51
N SER A 256 -4.70 22.75 -13.73
CA SER A 256 -5.70 23.79 -14.05
C SER A 256 -5.18 25.22 -14.13
N ALA A 257 -3.92 25.46 -13.78
CA ALA A 257 -3.24 26.75 -13.92
C ALA A 257 -2.49 26.90 -15.25
N ASP A 258 -2.45 25.86 -16.09
CA ASP A 258 -1.77 25.91 -17.38
C ASP A 258 -2.46 26.91 -18.34
N ASP A 259 -1.64 27.69 -19.02
CA ASP A 259 -2.00 28.47 -20.20
C ASP A 259 -1.15 27.98 -21.37
N ILE A 260 -1.75 27.15 -22.22
CA ILE A 260 -1.09 26.50 -23.35
C ILE A 260 -0.71 27.53 -24.43
N GLU A 261 -1.50 28.57 -24.63
CA GLU A 261 -1.24 29.61 -25.64
C GLU A 261 -0.06 30.49 -25.22
N ALA A 262 0.01 30.84 -23.93
CA ALA A 262 1.13 31.58 -23.37
C ALA A 262 2.38 30.71 -23.11
N GLY A 263 2.27 29.38 -23.23
CA GLY A 263 3.35 28.43 -22.90
C GLY A 263 3.65 28.35 -21.40
N SER A 264 2.77 28.85 -20.54
CA SER A 264 2.89 28.80 -19.09
C SER A 264 2.32 27.47 -18.59
N VAL A 265 3.17 26.48 -18.40
CA VAL A 265 2.76 25.11 -18.05
C VAL A 265 3.54 24.55 -16.87
N TYR A 266 3.00 23.54 -16.19
CA TYR A 266 3.63 22.92 -15.02
C TYR A 266 4.80 21.97 -15.37
N LEU A 267 5.86 22.56 -15.92
CA LEU A 267 7.10 21.90 -16.32
C LEU A 267 8.17 22.01 -15.21
N THR A 268 8.93 20.94 -15.00
CA THR A 268 9.98 20.84 -13.97
C THR A 268 11.20 20.07 -14.46
N VAL A 269 12.38 20.36 -13.94
CA VAL A 269 13.64 19.65 -14.19
C VAL A 269 13.67 18.31 -13.43
N THR A 270 13.19 18.32 -12.19
CA THR A 270 13.35 17.23 -11.21
C THR A 270 12.07 16.43 -10.96
N GLY A 271 10.92 16.91 -11.42
CA GLY A 271 9.62 16.32 -11.12
C GLY A 271 9.00 16.83 -9.82
N LEU A 272 9.56 17.86 -9.18
CA LEU A 272 9.10 18.46 -7.93
C LEU A 272 8.90 19.97 -8.09
N SER A 273 7.83 20.55 -7.56
CA SER A 273 7.67 22.03 -7.46
C SER A 273 8.72 22.69 -6.57
N ALA A 274 9.26 21.95 -5.60
CA ALA A 274 10.29 22.40 -4.68
C ALA A 274 11.50 23.02 -5.39
N GLU A 275 11.79 22.64 -6.63
CA GLU A 275 12.90 23.22 -7.38
C GLU A 275 12.68 24.69 -7.78
N ALA A 276 11.44 25.18 -7.73
CA ALA A 276 11.01 26.47 -8.26
C ALA A 276 10.40 27.40 -7.19
N GLY A 277 10.77 27.20 -5.92
CA GLY A 277 10.43 28.11 -4.82
C GLY A 277 9.22 27.69 -3.97
N ASP A 278 8.59 26.55 -4.25
CA ASP A 278 7.57 26.00 -3.35
C ASP A 278 8.23 25.38 -2.11
N ASP A 279 7.86 25.89 -0.95
CA ASP A 279 8.35 25.43 0.35
C ASP A 279 7.47 24.30 0.91
N GLY A 280 8.03 23.51 1.83
CA GLY A 280 7.33 22.45 2.55
C GLY A 280 7.66 22.44 4.03
N GLU A 281 6.70 22.02 4.86
CA GLU A 281 6.92 21.90 6.30
C GLU A 281 6.23 20.66 6.88
N ALA A 282 6.95 19.92 7.74
CA ALA A 282 6.40 18.75 8.41
C ALA A 282 5.11 19.08 9.17
N GLY A 283 4.08 18.25 9.02
CA GLY A 283 2.77 18.43 9.62
C GLY A 283 1.79 19.30 8.83
N ARG A 284 2.21 19.94 7.74
CA ARG A 284 1.34 20.74 6.84
C ARG A 284 0.71 19.93 5.71
N GLY A 285 1.08 18.66 5.62
CA GLY A 285 0.59 17.71 4.64
C GLY A 285 -0.64 16.93 5.08
N ASN A 286 -0.64 15.66 4.74
CA ASN A 286 -1.70 14.72 5.05
C ASN A 286 -1.78 14.42 6.56
N ARG A 287 -2.93 13.93 7.04
CA ARG A 287 -3.01 13.33 8.39
C ARG A 287 -2.38 11.94 8.37
N ALA A 288 -2.32 11.28 9.53
CA ALA A 288 -1.65 9.98 9.67
C ALA A 288 -2.12 8.93 8.64
N ASN A 289 -3.42 8.92 8.32
CA ASN A 289 -4.04 8.04 7.33
C ASN A 289 -3.68 8.36 5.85
N GLY A 290 -2.93 9.43 5.60
CA GLY A 290 -2.52 9.84 4.26
C GLY A 290 -3.52 10.73 3.52
N LEU A 291 -4.53 11.29 4.19
CA LEU A 291 -5.50 12.21 3.58
C LEU A 291 -5.70 13.48 4.41
N ILE A 292 -6.27 14.51 3.78
CA ILE A 292 -6.83 15.70 4.40
C ILE A 292 -8.35 15.65 4.17
N THR A 293 -9.11 15.52 5.25
CA THR A 293 -10.55 15.22 5.22
C THR A 293 -11.32 16.18 6.12
N PRO A 294 -11.65 17.41 5.66
CA PRO A 294 -12.34 18.44 6.46
C PRO A 294 -13.67 18.01 7.08
N TYR A 295 -14.32 16.97 6.55
CA TYR A 295 -15.60 16.42 7.01
C TYR A 295 -15.46 15.23 7.98
N ARG A 296 -14.24 14.96 8.43
CA ARG A 296 -13.89 13.92 9.39
C ARG A 296 -13.16 14.54 10.59
N PRO A 297 -13.12 13.87 11.74
CA PRO A 297 -12.25 14.31 12.82
C PRO A 297 -10.79 14.29 12.39
N MET A 298 -10.10 15.41 12.62
CA MET A 298 -8.68 15.57 12.36
C MET A 298 -8.01 16.18 13.59
N THR A 299 -6.75 15.83 13.78
CA THR A 299 -5.86 16.49 14.73
C THR A 299 -4.89 17.42 13.99
N MET A 300 -4.43 18.43 14.71
CA MET A 300 -3.32 19.30 14.27
C MET A 300 -1.95 18.72 14.62
N GLU A 301 -1.90 17.61 15.38
CA GLU A 301 -0.65 16.92 15.68
C GLU A 301 -0.01 16.36 14.42
N ALA A 302 1.21 16.81 14.12
CA ALA A 302 2.06 16.19 13.11
C ALA A 302 2.53 14.82 13.63
N ALA A 303 2.26 13.72 12.91
CA ALA A 303 2.69 12.39 13.36
C ALA A 303 4.16 12.09 12.98
N ALA A 304 4.65 12.64 11.87
CA ALA A 304 5.99 12.39 11.34
C ALA A 304 7.09 12.90 12.26
N GLY A 305 8.18 12.13 12.41
CA GLY A 305 9.40 12.57 13.11
C GLY A 305 9.34 12.54 14.64
N LYS A 306 8.16 12.38 15.23
CA LYS A 306 7.98 12.17 16.67
C LYS A 306 8.39 10.76 17.07
N ASN A 307 8.97 10.59 18.26
CA ASN A 307 9.37 9.26 18.71
C ASN A 307 8.17 8.31 18.89
N PRO A 308 8.31 7.02 18.55
CA PRO A 308 7.24 6.03 18.65
C PRO A 308 7.13 5.37 20.04
N VAL A 309 7.59 6.03 21.11
CA VAL A 309 7.60 5.46 22.48
C VAL A 309 6.69 6.23 23.42
N THR A 310 6.89 7.55 23.51
CA THR A 310 6.19 8.40 24.49
C THR A 310 5.35 9.48 23.84
N HIS A 311 5.53 9.75 22.53
CA HIS A 311 4.84 10.85 21.88
C HIS A 311 3.42 10.50 21.45
N VAL A 312 2.47 10.82 22.32
CA VAL A 312 1.03 10.58 22.17
C VAL A 312 0.43 11.24 20.92
N GLY A 313 0.88 12.43 20.51
CA GLY A 313 0.55 13.01 19.20
C GLY A 313 0.83 12.09 17.99
N LYS A 314 1.82 11.20 18.03
CA LYS A 314 2.01 10.15 17.01
C LYS A 314 1.22 8.88 17.35
N LEU A 315 1.41 8.38 18.57
CA LEU A 315 0.87 7.09 19.00
C LEU A 315 -0.65 7.05 18.95
N TYR A 316 -1.34 8.09 19.43
CA TYR A 316 -2.79 8.09 19.52
C TYR A 316 -3.46 8.26 18.17
N ASN A 317 -2.85 8.97 17.22
CA ASN A 317 -3.38 9.02 15.86
C ASN A 317 -3.31 7.65 15.17
N VAL A 318 -2.23 6.91 15.42
CA VAL A 318 -2.06 5.55 14.90
C VAL A 318 -3.01 4.57 15.59
N VAL A 319 -3.04 4.55 16.93
CA VAL A 319 -3.94 3.68 17.69
C VAL A 319 -5.40 3.96 17.35
N ALA A 320 -5.84 5.22 17.35
CA ALA A 320 -7.23 5.57 17.06
C ALA A 320 -7.65 5.12 15.65
N SER A 321 -6.76 5.27 14.66
CA SER A 321 -6.96 4.80 13.30
C SER A 321 -7.10 3.27 13.22
N LEU A 322 -6.20 2.53 13.87
CA LEU A 322 -6.24 1.07 13.88
C LEU A 322 -7.44 0.53 14.66
N VAL A 323 -7.80 1.15 15.78
CA VAL A 323 -9.03 0.84 16.53
C VAL A 323 -10.25 1.03 15.67
N ALA A 324 -10.39 2.18 15.00
CA ALA A 324 -11.55 2.43 14.13
C ALA A 324 -11.66 1.38 13.03
N ALA A 325 -10.54 1.05 12.37
CA ALA A 325 -10.48 0.01 11.34
C ALA A 325 -10.87 -1.38 11.89
N ALA A 326 -10.32 -1.78 13.03
CA ALA A 326 -10.62 -3.06 13.67
C ALA A 326 -12.08 -3.14 14.14
N VAL A 327 -12.65 -2.07 14.68
CA VAL A 327 -14.06 -2.03 15.09
C VAL A 327 -14.98 -2.29 13.90
N VAL A 328 -14.75 -1.64 12.75
CA VAL A 328 -15.54 -1.88 11.52
C VAL A 328 -15.32 -3.30 10.98
N ALA A 329 -14.09 -3.81 11.03
CA ALA A 329 -13.76 -5.11 10.43
C ALA A 329 -14.20 -6.31 11.29
N GLU A 330 -14.15 -6.18 12.62
CA GLU A 330 -14.32 -7.30 13.55
C GLU A 330 -15.68 -7.33 14.25
N VAL A 331 -16.40 -6.20 14.32
CA VAL A 331 -17.68 -6.11 15.03
C VAL A 331 -18.85 -6.10 14.04
N PRO A 332 -19.67 -7.16 13.97
CA PRO A 332 -20.78 -7.23 13.03
C PRO A 332 -21.79 -6.09 13.22
N GLY A 333 -22.23 -5.50 12.11
CA GLY A 333 -23.24 -4.44 12.10
C GLY A 333 -22.72 -3.04 12.39
N ILE A 334 -21.41 -2.85 12.57
CA ILE A 334 -20.80 -1.51 12.58
C ILE A 334 -20.48 -1.08 11.15
N GLU A 335 -21.10 0.01 10.70
CA GLU A 335 -20.88 0.58 9.36
C GLU A 335 -19.69 1.53 9.34
N THR A 336 -19.59 2.39 10.35
CA THR A 336 -18.51 3.39 10.50
C THR A 336 -18.11 3.52 11.95
N ALA A 337 -16.83 3.75 12.22
CA ALA A 337 -16.30 4.04 13.53
C ALA A 337 -15.37 5.26 13.51
N GLU A 338 -15.40 6.04 14.57
CA GLU A 338 -14.44 7.08 14.91
C GLU A 338 -13.87 6.76 16.29
N CYS A 339 -12.58 6.98 16.49
CA CYS A 339 -11.92 6.81 17.78
C CYS A 339 -11.20 8.10 18.14
N HIS A 340 -11.33 8.52 19.40
CA HIS A 340 -10.65 9.67 19.98
C HIS A 340 -9.94 9.25 21.25
N LEU A 341 -8.68 9.64 21.36
CA LEU A 341 -7.84 9.38 22.52
C LEU A 341 -7.24 10.71 22.99
N LEU A 342 -7.35 11.01 24.29
CA LEU A 342 -6.71 12.15 24.93
C LEU A 342 -5.74 11.65 26.00
N SER A 343 -4.54 12.19 25.99
CA SER A 343 -3.53 11.94 27.02
C SER A 343 -3.48 13.09 28.00
N ARG A 344 -3.01 12.81 29.21
CA ARG A 344 -2.47 13.82 30.12
C ARG A 344 -0.98 13.59 30.29
N ILE A 345 -0.18 14.64 30.16
CA ILE A 345 1.27 14.57 30.35
C ILE A 345 1.62 13.86 31.68
N GLY A 346 2.54 12.91 31.61
CA GLY A 346 3.00 12.11 32.76
C GLY A 346 2.13 10.91 33.13
N GLN A 347 0.99 10.66 32.46
CA GLN A 347 0.25 9.39 32.60
C GLN A 347 0.79 8.29 31.68
N PRO A 348 0.59 7.00 31.99
CA PRO A 348 0.95 5.91 31.09
C PRO A 348 0.32 6.07 29.70
N VAL A 349 1.09 5.90 28.63
CA VAL A 349 0.61 6.04 27.25
C VAL A 349 -0.46 5.01 26.87
N ASN A 350 -0.51 3.88 27.58
CA ASN A 350 -1.55 2.86 27.41
C ASN A 350 -2.79 3.10 28.29
N GLU A 351 -2.81 4.18 29.07
CA GLU A 351 -3.94 4.61 29.90
C GLU A 351 -4.37 6.05 29.57
N PRO A 352 -4.93 6.31 28.37
CA PRO A 352 -5.48 7.62 28.02
C PRO A 352 -6.48 8.15 29.07
N GLU A 353 -6.47 9.47 29.27
CA GLU A 353 -7.42 10.18 30.13
C GLU A 353 -8.84 10.10 29.56
N VAL A 354 -8.96 10.19 28.23
CA VAL A 354 -10.23 9.99 27.52
C VAL A 354 -10.03 8.96 26.43
N VAL A 355 -10.98 8.02 26.37
CA VAL A 355 -11.16 7.10 25.25
C VAL A 355 -12.62 7.12 24.85
N GLU A 356 -12.88 7.66 23.66
CA GLU A 356 -14.20 7.65 23.05
C GLU A 356 -14.16 6.87 21.74
N VAL A 357 -15.08 5.93 21.58
CA VAL A 357 -15.36 5.29 20.29
C VAL A 357 -16.78 5.66 19.89
N ARG A 358 -16.92 6.29 18.73
CA ARG A 358 -18.21 6.64 18.16
C ARG A 358 -18.50 5.67 17.02
N VAL A 359 -19.69 5.08 16.98
CA VAL A 359 -20.04 4.13 15.92
C VAL A 359 -21.41 4.40 15.31
N ARG A 360 -21.53 4.09 14.01
CA ARG A 360 -22.80 3.97 13.31
C ARG A 360 -23.17 2.50 13.24
N ALA A 361 -24.29 2.15 13.85
CA ALA A 361 -24.79 0.79 13.91
C ALA A 361 -26.32 0.78 14.09
N ALA A 362 -26.94 -0.33 13.70
CA ALA A 362 -28.36 -0.59 13.94
C ALA A 362 -28.65 -0.81 15.43
N ALA A 363 -27.78 -1.55 16.14
CA ALA A 363 -27.87 -1.82 17.58
C ALA A 363 -26.48 -1.83 18.25
N LEU A 364 -26.39 -1.34 19.49
CA LEU A 364 -25.12 -1.19 20.23
C LEU A 364 -24.91 -2.19 21.37
N HIS A 365 -25.94 -2.90 21.82
CA HIS A 365 -25.85 -3.63 23.09
C HIS A 365 -24.83 -4.78 23.06
N ASP A 366 -24.66 -5.43 21.91
CA ASP A 366 -23.71 -6.54 21.73
C ASP A 366 -22.31 -6.08 21.32
N ALA A 367 -22.18 -4.85 20.83
CA ALA A 367 -20.93 -4.33 20.30
C ALA A 367 -19.97 -3.88 21.42
N ARG A 368 -20.49 -3.49 22.60
CA ARG A 368 -19.70 -2.84 23.64
C ARG A 368 -18.50 -3.67 24.11
N ARG A 369 -18.72 -4.95 24.41
CA ARG A 369 -17.64 -5.83 24.90
C ARG A 369 -16.56 -6.02 23.83
N ALA A 370 -16.96 -6.26 22.58
CA ALA A 370 -16.02 -6.42 21.48
C ALA A 370 -15.19 -5.16 21.22
N ILE A 371 -15.83 -3.98 21.24
CA ILE A 371 -15.15 -2.68 21.08
C ILE A 371 -14.16 -2.45 22.24
N ASP A 372 -14.58 -2.74 23.48
CA ASP A 372 -13.69 -2.62 24.65
C ASP A 372 -12.44 -3.50 24.52
N ASP A 373 -12.61 -4.76 24.08
CA ASP A 373 -11.51 -5.71 23.86
C ASP A 373 -10.57 -5.24 22.74
N ILE A 374 -11.12 -4.72 21.63
CA ILE A 374 -10.35 -4.15 20.52
C ILE A 374 -9.49 -2.98 21.00
N VAL A 375 -10.09 -2.00 21.69
CA VAL A 375 -9.38 -0.82 22.17
C VAL A 375 -8.25 -1.21 23.12
N ARG A 376 -8.53 -2.09 24.09
CA ARG A 376 -7.52 -2.56 25.05
C ARG A 376 -6.37 -3.28 24.38
N ARG A 377 -6.66 -4.14 23.39
CA ARG A 377 -5.65 -4.84 22.59
C ARG A 377 -4.72 -3.85 21.86
N HIS A 378 -5.28 -2.80 21.23
CA HIS A 378 -4.45 -1.83 20.51
C HIS A 378 -3.64 -0.91 21.43
N LEU A 379 -4.18 -0.51 22.59
CA LEU A 379 -3.41 0.24 23.60
C LEU A 379 -2.28 -0.62 24.21
N ALA A 380 -2.53 -1.90 24.48
CA ALA A 380 -1.50 -2.83 24.95
C ALA A 380 -0.40 -3.04 23.90
N ALA A 381 -0.75 -3.01 22.60
CA ALA A 381 0.21 -3.18 21.51
C ALA A 381 1.22 -2.02 21.38
N LEU A 382 1.03 -0.89 22.06
CA LEU A 382 1.94 0.27 22.02
C LEU A 382 3.40 -0.13 22.32
N GLU A 383 3.63 -1.10 23.20
CA GLU A 383 4.97 -1.60 23.55
C GLU A 383 5.76 -2.14 22.34
N SER A 384 5.05 -2.62 21.31
CA SER A 384 5.66 -3.13 20.09
C SER A 384 5.97 -2.05 19.06
N TYR A 385 5.35 -0.86 19.18
CA TYR A 385 5.35 0.16 18.13
C TYR A 385 6.74 0.60 17.68
N PRO A 386 7.74 0.81 18.57
CA PRO A 386 9.08 1.18 18.14
C PRO A 386 9.66 0.22 17.10
N ARG A 387 9.50 -1.10 17.32
CA ARG A 387 9.98 -2.12 16.38
C ARG A 387 9.14 -2.14 15.11
N ARG A 388 7.80 -2.01 15.24
CA ARG A 388 6.86 -2.01 14.10
C ARG A 388 7.04 -0.81 13.17
N PHE A 389 7.39 0.36 13.71
CA PHE A 389 7.77 1.53 12.91
C PHE A 389 9.11 1.33 12.22
N VAL A 390 10.12 0.78 12.92
CA VAL A 390 11.44 0.50 12.32
C VAL A 390 11.32 -0.50 11.17
N SER A 391 10.59 -1.60 11.36
CA SER A 391 10.34 -2.61 10.32
C SER A 391 9.44 -2.09 9.18
N GLY A 392 8.69 -1.02 9.40
CA GLY A 392 7.71 -0.51 8.44
C GLY A 392 6.44 -1.35 8.38
N GLU A 393 6.19 -2.17 9.40
CA GLU A 393 4.90 -2.82 9.63
C GLU A 393 3.81 -1.78 9.94
N ILE A 394 4.16 -0.73 10.69
CA ILE A 394 3.36 0.51 10.79
C ILE A 394 4.06 1.63 10.03
N ALA A 395 3.30 2.39 9.24
CA ALA A 395 3.75 3.65 8.67
C ALA A 395 2.59 4.64 8.68
N ILE A 396 2.91 5.89 9.00
CA ILE A 396 2.08 7.04 8.67
C ILE A 396 2.16 7.27 7.16
N ASP A 397 1.17 7.93 6.56
CA ASP A 397 1.03 8.23 5.10
C ASP A 397 0.28 7.20 4.24
N ARG A 398 -0.07 6.04 4.82
CA ARG A 398 -0.74 4.93 4.14
C ARG A 398 -1.98 4.44 4.89
N TRP A 399 -2.96 3.94 4.16
CA TRP A 399 -4.14 3.31 4.76
C TRP A 399 -4.34 1.88 4.23
N PRO A 400 -4.65 0.91 5.11
CA PRO A 400 -4.52 0.96 6.57
C PRO A 400 -3.07 1.22 7.03
N LEU A 401 -2.88 1.77 8.24
CA LEU A 401 -1.55 2.17 8.73
C LEU A 401 -0.60 0.97 8.92
N ASP A 402 -1.15 -0.21 9.19
CA ASP A 402 -0.44 -1.46 9.43
C ASP A 402 -0.30 -2.34 8.17
N ARG A 403 -0.51 -1.77 6.97
CA ARG A 403 -0.34 -2.47 5.69
C ARG A 403 1.16 -2.70 5.41
N PRO A 404 1.67 -3.94 5.26
CA PRO A 404 3.11 -4.17 5.03
C PRO A 404 3.62 -3.44 3.77
N ARG A 405 4.76 -2.75 3.87
CA ARG A 405 5.35 -1.93 2.78
C ARG A 405 6.05 -2.79 1.72
N THR A 406 6.62 -3.90 2.14
CA THR A 406 7.13 -4.96 1.26
C THR A 406 6.20 -6.15 1.37
N ARG A 407 5.75 -6.64 0.22
CA ARG A 407 5.12 -7.96 0.11
C ARG A 407 6.20 -8.95 0.60
N GLY A 408 6.12 -9.39 1.85
CA GLY A 408 7.09 -10.29 2.49
C GLY A 408 8.19 -9.71 3.40
N ALA A 409 7.94 -8.64 4.19
CA ALA A 409 8.77 -8.36 5.38
C ALA A 409 8.55 -9.46 6.44
N ASP A 410 9.13 -10.62 6.19
CA ASP A 410 8.95 -11.81 7.00
C ASP A 410 9.86 -11.83 8.24
N ASP A 411 9.42 -12.56 9.25
CA ASP A 411 10.31 -13.22 10.21
C ASP A 411 11.45 -13.93 9.43
N PRO A 412 12.74 -13.74 9.78
CA PRO A 412 13.86 -14.43 9.14
C PRO A 412 13.68 -15.94 8.98
N ALA A 413 12.96 -16.59 9.91
CA ALA A 413 12.65 -18.02 9.83
C ALA A 413 11.69 -18.36 8.67
N LEU A 414 10.63 -17.57 8.49
CA LEU A 414 9.67 -17.72 7.38
C LEU A 414 10.31 -17.40 6.03
N ALA A 415 11.18 -16.38 5.99
CA ALA A 415 11.98 -16.07 4.81
C ALA A 415 12.90 -17.24 4.42
N GLY A 416 13.48 -17.93 5.41
CA GLY A 416 14.29 -19.13 5.20
C GLY A 416 13.50 -20.28 4.57
N ARG A 417 12.32 -20.57 5.11
CA ARG A 417 11.44 -21.63 4.57
C ARG A 417 10.94 -21.32 3.17
N ARG A 418 10.63 -20.06 2.89
CA ARG A 418 10.27 -19.64 1.54
C ARG A 418 11.39 -19.87 0.54
N ARG A 419 12.64 -19.58 0.90
CA ARG A 419 13.79 -19.89 0.03
C ARG A 419 13.92 -21.39 -0.23
N ALA A 420 13.79 -22.21 0.81
CA ALA A 420 13.80 -23.67 0.67
C ALA A 420 12.68 -24.17 -0.27
N MET A 421 11.47 -23.61 -0.18
CA MET A 421 10.37 -23.90 -1.10
C MET A 421 10.75 -23.60 -2.56
N ILE A 422 11.45 -22.48 -2.84
CA ILE A 422 11.90 -22.16 -4.20
C ILE A 422 12.95 -23.17 -4.68
N GLU A 423 13.93 -23.53 -3.85
CA GLU A 423 14.94 -24.54 -4.17
C GLU A 423 14.30 -25.90 -4.48
N GLU A 424 13.26 -26.27 -3.74
CA GLU A 424 12.48 -27.49 -3.97
C GLU A 424 11.71 -27.44 -5.30
N ILE A 425 11.03 -26.33 -5.60
CA ILE A 425 10.33 -26.12 -6.88
C ILE A 425 11.30 -26.27 -8.06
N GLU A 426 12.50 -25.70 -7.95
CA GLU A 426 13.53 -25.83 -9.00
C GLU A 426 14.03 -27.26 -9.17
N ALA A 427 14.16 -28.01 -8.06
CA ALA A 427 14.55 -29.41 -8.10
C ALA A 427 13.46 -30.28 -8.75
N GLU A 428 12.20 -30.04 -8.41
CA GLU A 428 11.06 -30.75 -9.01
C GLU A 428 10.87 -30.39 -10.48
N ALA A 429 11.10 -29.14 -10.89
CA ALA A 429 11.07 -28.74 -12.29
C ALA A 429 12.06 -29.54 -13.14
N ARG A 430 13.29 -29.72 -12.65
CA ARG A 430 14.30 -30.57 -13.31
C ARG A 430 13.86 -32.04 -13.36
N ALA A 431 13.30 -32.56 -12.27
CA ALA A 431 12.85 -33.95 -12.22
C ALA A 431 11.65 -34.23 -13.14
N ALA A 432 10.76 -33.25 -13.30
CA ALA A 432 9.55 -33.35 -14.12
C ALA A 432 9.76 -32.89 -15.57
N ALA A 433 10.98 -32.53 -15.98
CA ALA A 433 11.27 -31.92 -17.28
C ALA A 433 10.79 -32.76 -18.48
N ASP A 434 10.90 -34.09 -18.39
CA ASP A 434 10.45 -35.01 -19.44
C ASP A 434 8.94 -34.94 -19.67
N CYS A 435 8.15 -34.66 -18.63
CA CYS A 435 6.70 -34.54 -18.72
C CYS A 435 6.27 -33.09 -19.03
N THR A 436 6.88 -32.11 -18.38
CA THR A 436 6.48 -30.69 -18.49
C THR A 436 7.02 -30.02 -19.74
N GLY A 437 8.15 -30.50 -20.27
CA GLY A 437 8.96 -29.82 -21.29
C GLY A 437 9.71 -28.60 -20.75
N LYS A 438 9.92 -28.50 -19.43
CA LYS A 438 10.52 -27.37 -18.74
C LYS A 438 11.59 -27.85 -17.75
N GLU A 439 12.87 -27.67 -18.09
CA GLU A 439 13.99 -27.94 -17.17
C GLU A 439 14.15 -26.88 -16.08
N ALA A 440 13.62 -25.68 -16.32
CA ALA A 440 13.55 -24.56 -15.39
C ALA A 440 12.34 -23.67 -15.73
N PHE A 441 11.85 -22.94 -14.74
CA PHE A 441 10.81 -21.92 -14.91
C PHE A 441 11.42 -20.53 -15.12
N ASP A 442 10.65 -19.62 -15.73
CA ASP A 442 11.03 -18.22 -15.91
C ASP A 442 11.37 -17.61 -14.54
N ARG A 443 12.55 -16.98 -14.48
CA ARG A 443 13.07 -16.34 -13.27
C ARG A 443 12.08 -15.35 -12.67
N ARG A 444 11.28 -14.65 -13.48
CA ARG A 444 10.24 -13.73 -13.01
C ARG A 444 9.19 -14.46 -12.17
N VAL A 445 8.81 -15.69 -12.54
CA VAL A 445 7.85 -16.51 -11.76
C VAL A 445 8.45 -16.89 -10.41
N LEU A 446 9.68 -17.39 -10.38
CA LEU A 446 10.36 -17.76 -9.14
C LEU A 446 10.57 -16.55 -8.22
N GLU A 447 10.93 -15.41 -8.78
CA GLU A 447 11.04 -14.15 -8.03
C GLU A 447 9.69 -13.66 -7.49
N ALA A 448 8.60 -13.81 -8.25
CA ALA A 448 7.26 -13.52 -7.77
C ALA A 448 6.89 -14.42 -6.58
N MET A 449 7.12 -15.74 -6.69
CA MET A 449 6.87 -16.69 -5.60
C MET A 449 7.75 -16.40 -4.37
N ALA A 450 8.98 -15.94 -4.57
CA ALA A 450 9.87 -15.51 -3.49
C ALA A 450 9.38 -14.22 -2.80
N ARG A 451 8.65 -13.33 -3.50
CA ARG A 451 8.05 -12.12 -2.93
C ARG A 451 6.72 -12.38 -2.23
N VAL A 452 5.85 -13.23 -2.78
CA VAL A 452 4.50 -13.44 -2.23
C VAL A 452 4.55 -14.26 -0.92
N PRO A 453 4.08 -13.72 0.22
CA PRO A 453 4.11 -14.43 1.50
C PRO A 453 3.03 -15.51 1.60
N ARG A 454 3.31 -16.72 1.09
CA ARG A 454 2.36 -17.85 1.07
C ARG A 454 1.68 -18.12 2.42
N HIS A 455 2.38 -17.94 3.55
CA HIS A 455 1.81 -18.08 4.90
C HIS A 455 0.65 -17.12 5.23
N GLU A 456 0.55 -15.99 4.52
CA GLU A 456 -0.57 -15.05 4.66
C GLU A 456 -1.86 -15.56 3.98
N PHE A 457 -1.74 -16.57 3.11
CA PHE A 457 -2.82 -17.13 2.30
C PHE A 457 -3.38 -18.46 2.84
N VAL A 458 -2.90 -18.91 4.00
CA VAL A 458 -3.40 -20.12 4.67
C VAL A 458 -4.03 -19.77 6.03
N PRO A 459 -4.92 -20.62 6.57
CA PRO A 459 -5.43 -20.47 7.94
C PRO A 459 -4.29 -20.45 8.97
N PRO A 460 -4.49 -19.84 10.16
CA PRO A 460 -3.46 -19.75 11.20
C PRO A 460 -2.78 -21.07 11.55
N ASP A 461 -3.55 -22.16 11.64
CA ASP A 461 -3.05 -23.49 12.03
C ASP A 461 -2.13 -24.12 10.97
N GLU A 462 -2.32 -23.73 9.70
CA GLU A 462 -1.54 -24.21 8.54
C GLU A 462 -0.26 -23.39 8.31
N ARG A 463 -0.07 -22.26 9.00
CA ARG A 463 1.08 -21.36 8.78
C ARG A 463 2.42 -22.07 8.99
N SER A 464 2.45 -23.04 9.90
CA SER A 464 3.64 -23.82 10.22
C SER A 464 4.03 -24.83 9.13
N VAL A 465 3.21 -25.04 8.10
CA VAL A 465 3.49 -25.91 6.94
C VAL A 465 3.25 -25.17 5.62
N ALA A 466 3.03 -23.85 5.67
CA ALA A 466 2.61 -23.05 4.52
C ALA A 466 3.54 -23.10 3.30
N TYR A 467 4.82 -23.43 3.51
CA TYR A 467 5.88 -23.48 2.50
C TYR A 467 6.23 -24.89 2.07
N ASP A 468 5.57 -25.89 2.65
CA ASP A 468 5.79 -27.29 2.29
C ASP A 468 5.13 -27.52 0.93
N ASN A 469 5.74 -28.35 0.10
CA ASN A 469 5.35 -28.52 -1.29
C ASN A 469 4.12 -29.43 -1.46
N GLU A 470 3.00 -29.05 -0.86
CA GLU A 470 1.75 -29.78 -0.84
C GLU A 470 0.53 -28.83 -0.88
N PRO A 471 -0.66 -29.31 -1.28
CA PRO A 471 -1.88 -28.53 -1.16
C PRO A 471 -2.35 -28.46 0.30
N LEU A 472 -2.82 -27.30 0.75
CA LEU A 472 -3.30 -27.09 2.12
C LEU A 472 -4.76 -26.66 2.15
N ALA A 473 -5.50 -27.00 3.21
CA ALA A 473 -6.90 -26.63 3.35
C ALA A 473 -7.07 -25.12 3.57
N ILE A 474 -8.04 -24.50 2.90
CA ILE A 474 -8.37 -23.07 3.05
C ILE A 474 -9.80 -22.83 3.56
N GLY A 475 -10.48 -23.92 3.96
CA GLY A 475 -11.88 -23.92 4.36
C GLY A 475 -12.84 -24.21 3.20
N PHE A 476 -14.11 -24.41 3.52
CA PHE A 476 -15.20 -24.68 2.54
C PHE A 476 -14.94 -25.87 1.60
N GLY A 477 -14.13 -26.84 2.04
CA GLY A 477 -13.74 -27.98 1.21
C GLY A 477 -12.81 -27.62 0.06
N GLN A 478 -12.15 -26.46 0.10
CA GLN A 478 -11.22 -25.98 -0.92
C GLN A 478 -9.78 -26.00 -0.40
N THR A 479 -8.82 -25.99 -1.33
CA THR A 479 -7.38 -25.98 -1.04
C THR A 479 -6.65 -24.84 -1.72
N ILE A 480 -5.53 -24.42 -1.14
CA ILE A 480 -4.47 -23.72 -1.88
C ILE A 480 -3.62 -24.77 -2.59
N SER A 481 -3.31 -24.57 -3.87
CA SER A 481 -2.56 -25.55 -4.67
C SER A 481 -1.11 -25.70 -4.21
N GLN A 482 -0.54 -26.89 -4.43
CA GLN A 482 0.88 -27.19 -4.25
C GLN A 482 1.77 -26.10 -4.90
N PRO A 483 2.82 -25.59 -4.21
CA PRO A 483 3.72 -24.58 -4.74
C PRO A 483 4.29 -24.88 -6.14
N PHE A 484 4.75 -26.11 -6.37
CA PHE A 484 5.25 -26.53 -7.69
C PHE A 484 4.21 -26.38 -8.80
N ILE A 485 2.97 -26.82 -8.57
CA ILE A 485 1.89 -26.71 -9.56
C ILE A 485 1.54 -25.25 -9.83
N VAL A 486 1.54 -24.39 -8.80
CA VAL A 486 1.36 -22.94 -8.95
C VAL A 486 2.46 -22.35 -9.84
N ALA A 487 3.73 -22.71 -9.58
CA ALA A 487 4.87 -22.26 -10.38
C ALA A 487 4.74 -22.69 -11.84
N LEU A 488 4.48 -23.98 -12.07
CA LEU A 488 4.35 -24.58 -13.38
C LEU A 488 3.21 -23.95 -14.19
N MET A 489 2.01 -23.83 -13.60
CA MET A 489 0.88 -23.23 -14.30
C MET A 489 1.14 -21.77 -14.68
N THR A 490 1.79 -21.01 -13.78
CA THR A 490 2.17 -19.61 -14.04
C THR A 490 3.22 -19.51 -15.14
N ASP A 491 4.21 -20.39 -15.15
CA ASP A 491 5.25 -20.44 -16.18
C ASP A 491 4.71 -20.85 -17.56
N LEU A 492 3.78 -21.80 -17.61
CA LEU A 492 3.09 -22.20 -18.84
C LEU A 492 2.20 -21.08 -19.39
N LEU A 493 1.55 -20.33 -18.49
CA LEU A 493 0.72 -19.17 -18.83
C LEU A 493 1.57 -18.05 -19.46
N ALA A 494 2.81 -17.90 -19.00
CA ALA A 494 3.80 -16.91 -19.43
C ALA A 494 3.29 -15.46 -19.48
N PRO A 495 2.82 -14.91 -18.36
CA PRO A 495 2.33 -13.54 -18.30
C PRO A 495 3.43 -12.51 -18.58
N GLU A 496 3.05 -11.44 -19.26
CA GLU A 496 3.86 -10.23 -19.48
C GLU A 496 3.35 -9.06 -18.64
N SER A 497 4.21 -8.08 -18.35
CA SER A 497 3.89 -6.97 -17.45
C SER A 497 2.77 -6.04 -17.94
N GLY A 498 2.44 -6.12 -19.22
CA GLY A 498 1.31 -5.39 -19.83
C GLY A 498 -0.01 -6.18 -19.86
N ASP A 499 0.01 -7.44 -19.46
CA ASP A 499 -1.10 -8.36 -19.68
C ASP A 499 -2.29 -8.09 -18.77
N ARG A 500 -3.47 -8.35 -19.32
CA ARG A 500 -4.71 -8.54 -18.57
C ARG A 500 -4.98 -10.03 -18.41
N VAL A 501 -4.97 -10.51 -17.18
CA VAL A 501 -5.13 -11.94 -16.85
C VAL A 501 -6.48 -12.20 -16.20
N LEU A 502 -7.18 -13.26 -16.63
CA LEU A 502 -8.36 -13.79 -15.95
C LEU A 502 -8.00 -15.06 -15.19
N GLU A 503 -8.32 -15.10 -13.91
CA GLU A 503 -8.24 -16.29 -13.06
C GLU A 503 -9.65 -16.77 -12.68
N ILE A 504 -9.89 -18.07 -12.79
CA ILE A 504 -11.11 -18.72 -12.29
C ILE A 504 -10.73 -19.68 -11.15
N GLY A 505 -11.27 -19.44 -9.96
CA GLY A 505 -10.96 -20.17 -8.73
C GLY A 505 -10.03 -19.39 -7.80
N THR A 506 -10.41 -18.17 -7.39
CA THR A 506 -9.57 -17.31 -6.53
C THR A 506 -9.09 -18.05 -5.27
N GLY A 507 -9.94 -18.87 -4.65
CA GLY A 507 -9.63 -19.63 -3.44
C GLY A 507 -9.10 -18.73 -2.32
N SER A 508 -7.82 -18.92 -1.95
CA SER A 508 -7.16 -18.06 -0.95
C SER A 508 -6.66 -16.72 -1.49
N GLY A 509 -6.56 -16.57 -2.82
CA GLY A 509 -5.97 -15.43 -3.50
C GLY A 509 -4.46 -15.54 -3.76
N TYR A 510 -3.83 -16.69 -3.47
CA TYR A 510 -2.37 -16.84 -3.65
C TYR A 510 -1.93 -16.81 -5.11
N GLN A 511 -2.63 -17.52 -6.00
CA GLN A 511 -2.35 -17.49 -7.43
C GLN A 511 -2.63 -16.10 -8.01
N ALA A 512 -3.75 -15.46 -7.65
CA ALA A 512 -4.04 -14.06 -7.95
C ALA A 512 -2.88 -13.11 -7.56
N ALA A 513 -2.32 -13.27 -6.36
CA ALA A 513 -1.20 -12.48 -5.86
C ALA A 513 0.08 -12.69 -6.68
N ILE A 514 0.38 -13.92 -7.09
CA ILE A 514 1.53 -14.23 -7.95
C ILE A 514 1.34 -13.60 -9.34
N LEU A 515 0.16 -13.72 -9.94
CA LEU A 515 -0.14 -13.10 -11.23
C LEU A 515 -0.03 -11.57 -11.15
N ALA A 516 -0.43 -10.99 -10.03
CA ALA A 516 -0.36 -9.55 -9.78
C ALA A 516 1.07 -8.99 -9.68
N GLU A 517 2.07 -9.85 -9.43
CA GLU A 517 3.50 -9.51 -9.52
C GLU A 517 4.01 -9.48 -10.97
N LEU A 518 3.27 -10.09 -11.90
CA LEU A 518 3.75 -10.39 -13.25
C LEU A 518 2.95 -9.68 -14.35
N ALA A 519 1.71 -9.28 -14.07
CA ALA A 519 0.77 -8.72 -15.05
C ALA A 519 0.25 -7.33 -14.64
N ALA A 520 -0.27 -6.57 -15.62
CA ALA A 520 -0.80 -5.23 -15.39
C ALA A 520 -2.10 -5.27 -14.58
N GLU A 521 -3.00 -6.21 -14.88
CA GLU A 521 -4.29 -6.36 -14.23
C GLU A 521 -4.67 -7.83 -14.09
N VAL A 522 -5.19 -8.22 -12.93
CA VAL A 522 -5.71 -9.57 -12.66
C VAL A 522 -7.18 -9.47 -12.29
N TYR A 523 -8.02 -10.20 -13.01
CA TYR A 523 -9.43 -10.34 -12.72
C TYR A 523 -9.67 -11.76 -12.23
N SER A 524 -10.19 -11.93 -11.02
CA SER A 524 -10.31 -13.25 -10.39
C SER A 524 -11.76 -13.53 -9.97
N ILE A 525 -12.27 -14.71 -10.30
CA ILE A 525 -13.65 -15.11 -9.99
C ILE A 525 -13.63 -16.29 -9.02
N GLU A 526 -14.45 -16.21 -7.97
CA GLU A 526 -14.61 -17.26 -6.97
C GLU A 526 -16.09 -17.56 -6.72
N ILE A 527 -16.44 -18.86 -6.74
CA ILE A 527 -17.84 -19.27 -6.58
C ILE A 527 -18.29 -19.21 -5.12
N VAL A 528 -17.40 -19.52 -4.17
CA VAL A 528 -17.69 -19.43 -2.74
C VAL A 528 -17.55 -17.98 -2.28
N ALA A 529 -18.68 -17.29 -2.15
CA ALA A 529 -18.73 -15.85 -1.82
C ALA A 529 -17.89 -15.45 -0.60
N GLU A 530 -17.82 -16.31 0.43
CA GLU A 530 -17.04 -16.07 1.64
C GLU A 530 -15.52 -16.17 1.40
N LEU A 531 -15.07 -17.09 0.52
CA LEU A 531 -13.68 -17.13 0.08
C LEU A 531 -13.35 -15.92 -0.78
N ALA A 532 -14.23 -15.53 -1.71
CA ALA A 532 -14.06 -14.35 -2.54
C ALA A 532 -13.84 -13.08 -1.68
N ARG A 533 -14.68 -12.89 -0.66
CA ARG A 533 -14.59 -11.77 0.28
C ARG A 533 -13.28 -11.79 1.09
N ARG A 534 -12.88 -12.95 1.61
CA ARG A 534 -11.62 -13.12 2.37
C ARG A 534 -10.39 -12.88 1.49
N ALA A 535 -10.39 -13.42 0.27
CA ALA A 535 -9.32 -13.24 -0.70
C ALA A 535 -9.18 -11.75 -1.09
N ALA A 536 -10.29 -11.08 -1.42
CA ALA A 536 -10.30 -9.65 -1.73
C ALA A 536 -9.71 -8.82 -0.57
N ALA A 537 -10.19 -9.03 0.66
CA ALA A 537 -9.70 -8.32 1.84
C ALA A 537 -8.22 -8.62 2.12
N ARG A 538 -7.77 -9.87 1.93
CA ARG A 538 -6.38 -10.27 2.10
C ARG A 538 -5.47 -9.61 1.04
N LEU A 539 -5.86 -9.67 -0.23
CA LEU A 539 -5.11 -9.06 -1.34
C LEU A 539 -5.01 -7.55 -1.17
N GLU A 540 -6.11 -6.89 -0.79
CA GLU A 540 -6.11 -5.48 -0.43
C GLU A 540 -5.18 -5.23 0.75
N ARG A 541 -5.31 -5.95 1.87
CA ARG A 541 -4.39 -5.81 3.01
C ARG A 541 -2.92 -6.04 2.65
N LEU A 542 -2.61 -6.92 1.69
CA LEU A 542 -1.23 -7.23 1.30
C LEU A 542 -0.64 -6.30 0.23
N GLY A 543 -1.39 -5.31 -0.27
CA GLY A 543 -0.83 -4.35 -1.24
C GLY A 543 -1.16 -4.63 -2.70
N TYR A 544 -2.04 -5.59 -3.00
CA TYR A 544 -2.36 -5.98 -4.38
C TYR A 544 -3.49 -5.12 -4.95
N ASP A 545 -3.14 -3.93 -5.45
CA ASP A 545 -4.09 -2.94 -5.98
C ASP A 545 -4.52 -3.21 -7.44
N ASN A 546 -3.81 -4.10 -8.15
CA ASN A 546 -4.10 -4.50 -9.53
C ASN A 546 -4.90 -5.81 -9.64
N VAL A 547 -5.55 -6.25 -8.55
CA VAL A 547 -6.41 -7.44 -8.53
C VAL A 547 -7.86 -7.05 -8.27
N VAL A 548 -8.77 -7.51 -9.11
CA VAL A 548 -10.22 -7.36 -8.91
C VAL A 548 -10.83 -8.74 -8.70
N VAL A 549 -11.32 -8.99 -7.48
CA VAL A 549 -11.99 -10.25 -7.12
C VAL A 549 -13.50 -10.07 -7.21
N ARG A 550 -14.19 -11.07 -7.78
CA ARG A 550 -15.66 -11.12 -7.84
C ARG A 550 -16.18 -12.48 -7.37
N ALA A 551 -17.21 -12.45 -6.52
CA ALA A 551 -17.99 -13.64 -6.21
C ALA A 551 -18.93 -13.97 -7.38
N GLY A 552 -18.92 -15.22 -7.86
CA GLY A 552 -19.84 -15.69 -8.90
C GLY A 552 -19.35 -16.93 -9.65
N ASP A 553 -20.17 -17.41 -10.57
CA ASP A 553 -19.82 -18.50 -11.48
C ASP A 553 -18.78 -18.03 -12.51
N GLY A 554 -17.68 -18.79 -12.62
CA GLY A 554 -16.59 -18.54 -13.54
C GLY A 554 -16.78 -19.12 -14.93
N TYR A 555 -17.79 -19.98 -15.16
CA TYR A 555 -18.00 -20.67 -16.44
C TYR A 555 -18.16 -19.69 -17.61
N ALA A 556 -18.93 -18.62 -17.41
CA ALA A 556 -19.13 -17.56 -18.39
C ALA A 556 -17.94 -16.60 -18.52
N GLY A 557 -16.89 -16.75 -17.69
CA GLY A 557 -15.78 -15.82 -17.59
C GLY A 557 -16.21 -14.42 -17.15
N TRP A 558 -15.59 -13.39 -17.73
CA TRP A 558 -15.88 -12.00 -17.42
C TRP A 558 -16.04 -11.14 -18.68
N PRO A 559 -17.18 -11.26 -19.40
CA PRO A 559 -17.37 -10.59 -20.70
C PRO A 559 -17.18 -9.07 -20.65
N ALA A 560 -17.59 -8.41 -19.56
CA ALA A 560 -17.44 -6.96 -19.38
C ALA A 560 -15.98 -6.47 -19.22
N ARG A 561 -15.03 -7.39 -19.02
CA ARG A 561 -13.59 -7.10 -18.84
C ARG A 561 -12.71 -7.75 -19.90
N ALA A 562 -13.30 -8.61 -20.73
CA ALA A 562 -12.67 -9.20 -21.90
C ALA A 562 -12.31 -8.11 -22.94
N PRO A 563 -11.36 -8.39 -23.85
CA PRO A 563 -10.60 -9.63 -23.98
C PRO A 563 -9.36 -9.71 -23.06
N PHE A 564 -8.90 -10.93 -22.78
CA PHE A 564 -7.76 -11.24 -21.90
C PHE A 564 -6.54 -11.74 -22.67
N ASP A 565 -5.35 -11.34 -22.24
CA ASP A 565 -4.07 -11.80 -22.79
C ASP A 565 -3.76 -13.24 -22.33
N ALA A 566 -4.13 -13.56 -21.09
CA ALA A 566 -3.98 -14.90 -20.54
C ALA A 566 -5.16 -15.29 -19.64
N ILE A 567 -5.48 -16.58 -19.60
CA ILE A 567 -6.54 -17.12 -18.74
C ILE A 567 -6.01 -18.34 -17.99
N ILE A 568 -6.24 -18.40 -16.69
CA ILE A 568 -5.87 -19.53 -15.85
C ILE A 568 -7.07 -19.99 -15.02
N VAL A 569 -7.24 -21.31 -14.94
CA VAL A 569 -8.31 -21.91 -14.15
C VAL A 569 -7.67 -22.81 -13.11
N THR A 570 -7.93 -22.54 -11.84
CA THR A 570 -7.37 -23.24 -10.66
C THR A 570 -8.40 -24.19 -10.03
N ALA A 571 -9.32 -24.70 -10.85
CA ALA A 571 -10.26 -25.77 -10.54
C ALA A 571 -10.42 -26.68 -11.77
N ALA A 572 -10.71 -27.96 -11.56
CA ALA A 572 -10.81 -28.92 -12.65
C ALA A 572 -12.16 -28.86 -13.35
N ALA A 573 -12.16 -28.47 -14.62
CA ALA A 573 -13.35 -28.48 -15.46
C ALA A 573 -13.52 -29.85 -16.14
N ARG A 574 -14.78 -30.27 -16.38
CA ARG A 574 -15.05 -31.48 -17.17
C ARG A 574 -14.59 -31.35 -18.62
N GLU A 575 -14.82 -30.17 -19.18
CA GLU A 575 -14.41 -29.77 -20.51
C GLU A 575 -14.00 -28.30 -20.48
N ILE A 576 -13.25 -27.87 -21.48
CA ILE A 576 -12.75 -26.49 -21.56
C ILE A 576 -13.94 -25.56 -21.85
N PRO A 577 -14.30 -24.61 -20.97
CA PRO A 577 -15.46 -23.76 -21.20
C PRO A 577 -15.30 -22.89 -22.47
N PRO A 578 -16.18 -23.03 -23.47
CA PRO A 578 -16.11 -22.23 -24.70
C PRO A 578 -16.09 -20.69 -24.47
N PRO A 579 -16.81 -20.13 -23.47
CA PRO A 579 -16.74 -18.70 -23.19
C PRO A 579 -15.35 -18.18 -22.84
N LEU A 580 -14.49 -19.00 -22.21
CA LEU A 580 -13.13 -18.61 -21.85
C LEU A 580 -12.24 -18.51 -23.11
N ILE A 581 -12.37 -19.46 -24.04
CA ILE A 581 -11.67 -19.42 -25.34
C ILE A 581 -12.10 -18.20 -26.18
N ALA A 582 -13.39 -17.84 -26.13
CA ALA A 582 -13.91 -16.67 -26.81
C ALA A 582 -13.31 -15.36 -26.26
N GLN A 583 -13.07 -15.30 -24.94
CA GLN A 583 -12.52 -14.12 -24.27
C GLN A 583 -10.99 -14.01 -24.35
N LEU A 584 -10.29 -15.09 -24.74
CA LEU A 584 -8.84 -15.09 -24.95
C LEU A 584 -8.46 -14.36 -26.24
N LYS A 585 -7.48 -13.46 -26.19
CA LYS A 585 -6.93 -12.77 -27.37
C LYS A 585 -6.15 -13.71 -28.29
N PRO A 586 -6.07 -13.43 -29.60
CA PRO A 586 -5.05 -14.04 -30.46
C PRO A 586 -3.64 -13.77 -29.90
N GLY A 587 -2.80 -14.79 -29.86
CA GLY A 587 -1.50 -14.81 -29.18
C GLY A 587 -1.56 -15.27 -27.72
N GLY A 588 -2.74 -15.29 -27.11
CA GLY A 588 -2.92 -15.59 -25.69
C GLY A 588 -2.86 -17.08 -25.34
N ARG A 589 -2.71 -17.36 -24.04
CA ARG A 589 -2.67 -18.71 -23.48
C ARG A 589 -3.76 -18.95 -22.44
N LEU A 590 -4.34 -20.14 -22.46
CA LEU A 590 -5.22 -20.64 -21.42
C LEU A 590 -4.62 -21.88 -20.76
N VAL A 591 -4.49 -21.87 -19.44
CA VAL A 591 -4.00 -23.00 -18.63
C VAL A 591 -5.12 -23.51 -17.73
N ILE A 592 -5.49 -24.79 -17.84
CA ILE A 592 -6.66 -25.37 -17.17
C ILE A 592 -6.48 -26.87 -16.87
N PRO A 593 -6.80 -27.33 -15.66
CA PRO A 593 -7.01 -28.75 -15.38
C PRO A 593 -8.33 -29.26 -15.99
N VAL A 594 -8.27 -30.35 -16.75
CA VAL A 594 -9.45 -30.95 -17.42
C VAL A 594 -9.56 -32.42 -17.10
N GLY A 595 -10.72 -32.88 -16.62
CA GLY A 595 -10.98 -34.30 -16.33
C GLY A 595 -12.34 -34.57 -15.67
N ALA A 596 -12.83 -35.80 -15.78
CA ALA A 596 -14.15 -36.20 -15.29
C ALA A 596 -14.20 -36.53 -13.78
N GLY A 597 -13.06 -36.88 -13.17
CA GLY A 597 -12.92 -37.23 -11.76
C GLY A 597 -11.51 -36.96 -11.24
N ALA A 598 -11.32 -36.96 -9.92
CA ALA A 598 -10.08 -36.53 -9.27
C ALA A 598 -8.79 -37.26 -9.71
N PHE A 599 -8.91 -38.46 -10.30
CA PHE A 599 -7.79 -39.28 -10.77
C PHE A 599 -7.61 -39.28 -12.30
N ASP A 600 -8.47 -38.55 -13.03
CA ASP A 600 -8.49 -38.51 -14.50
C ASP A 600 -8.27 -37.08 -15.04
N GLN A 601 -7.68 -36.19 -14.24
CA GLN A 601 -7.44 -34.80 -14.64
C GLN A 601 -6.05 -34.62 -15.21
N GLU A 602 -5.98 -33.94 -16.36
CA GLU A 602 -4.73 -33.50 -16.96
C GLU A 602 -4.63 -31.98 -16.95
N LEU A 603 -3.43 -31.45 -16.71
CA LEU A 603 -3.15 -30.04 -16.92
C LEU A 603 -3.01 -29.77 -18.42
N VAL A 604 -3.86 -28.91 -18.96
CA VAL A 604 -3.92 -28.59 -20.38
C VAL A 604 -3.54 -27.13 -20.63
N VAL A 605 -2.77 -26.91 -21.70
CA VAL A 605 -2.47 -25.58 -22.24
C VAL A 605 -3.13 -25.43 -23.61
N ILE A 606 -3.87 -24.33 -23.79
CA ILE A 606 -4.40 -23.89 -25.08
C ILE A 606 -3.69 -22.61 -25.50
N GLU A 607 -3.05 -22.63 -26.65
CA GLU A 607 -2.52 -21.44 -27.31
C GLU A 607 -3.50 -21.02 -28.42
N LYS A 608 -4.00 -19.79 -28.35
CA LYS A 608 -4.78 -19.21 -29.44
C LYS A 608 -3.81 -18.48 -30.36
N ARG A 609 -3.56 -19.02 -31.55
CA ARG A 609 -2.62 -18.43 -32.50
C ARG A 609 -3.16 -17.12 -33.07
N ALA A 610 -2.28 -16.33 -33.70
CA ALA A 610 -2.64 -15.05 -34.31
C ALA A 610 -3.75 -15.17 -35.37
N ASP A 611 -3.83 -16.32 -36.06
CA ASP A 611 -4.88 -16.65 -37.04
C ASP A 611 -6.20 -17.14 -36.41
N GLY A 612 -6.27 -17.19 -35.08
CA GLY A 612 -7.43 -17.67 -34.32
C GLY A 612 -7.51 -19.18 -34.14
N SER A 613 -6.61 -19.97 -34.76
CA SER A 613 -6.56 -21.43 -34.55
C SER A 613 -6.06 -21.79 -33.15
N LEU A 614 -6.55 -22.91 -32.60
CA LEU A 614 -6.19 -23.36 -31.26
C LEU A 614 -5.18 -24.50 -31.34
N ARG A 615 -4.11 -24.40 -30.54
CA ARG A 615 -3.19 -25.51 -30.29
C ARG A 615 -3.36 -25.98 -28.85
N ARG A 616 -3.65 -27.28 -28.69
CA ARG A 616 -3.80 -27.93 -27.39
C ARG A 616 -2.58 -28.79 -27.05
N ARG A 617 -2.14 -28.74 -25.79
CA ARG A 617 -1.12 -29.63 -25.21
C ARG A 617 -1.59 -30.12 -23.84
N SER A 618 -1.55 -31.43 -23.61
CA SER A 618 -1.58 -32.00 -22.25
C SER A 618 -0.16 -31.99 -21.68
N ILE A 619 -0.01 -31.67 -20.40
CA ILE A 619 1.30 -31.49 -19.74
C ILE A 619 1.58 -32.65 -18.79
N LEU A 620 0.79 -32.79 -17.73
CA LEU A 620 0.88 -33.92 -16.80
C LEU A 620 -0.46 -34.17 -16.10
N PRO A 621 -0.65 -35.36 -15.48
CA PRO A 621 -1.75 -35.61 -14.56
C PRO A 621 -1.69 -34.67 -13.35
N VAL A 622 -2.84 -34.18 -12.90
CA VAL A 622 -2.97 -33.30 -11.73
C VAL A 622 -4.22 -33.66 -10.93
N ALA A 623 -4.38 -33.11 -9.73
CA ALA A 623 -5.59 -33.26 -8.93
C ALA A 623 -6.00 -31.89 -8.36
N PHE A 624 -7.17 -31.41 -8.78
CA PHE A 624 -7.77 -30.15 -8.39
C PHE A 624 -9.20 -30.38 -7.89
N VAL A 625 -9.66 -29.43 -7.06
CA VAL A 625 -11.07 -29.34 -6.67
C VAL A 625 -11.96 -29.14 -7.90
N ALA A 626 -13.20 -29.65 -7.86
CA ALA A 626 -14.10 -29.60 -8.99
C ALA A 626 -14.49 -28.16 -9.36
N PHE A 627 -14.49 -27.85 -10.65
CA PHE A 627 -15.09 -26.65 -11.19
C PHE A 627 -16.60 -26.72 -10.97
N GLN A 628 -17.13 -25.77 -10.18
CA GLN A 628 -18.55 -25.64 -9.93
C GLN A 628 -19.11 -24.59 -10.89
N HIS A 629 -20.26 -24.89 -11.48
CA HIS A 629 -21.01 -24.04 -12.40
C HIS A 629 -22.52 -24.27 -12.17
#